data_AF-A0A7Y8M4S0-F1
#
_entry.id   AF-A0A7Y8M4S0-F1
#
_cell.length_a   1.000
_cell.length_b   1.000
_cell.length_c   1.000
_cell.angle_alpha   90.00
_cell.angle_beta   90.00
_cell.angle_gamma   90.00
#
_symmetry.space_group_name_H-M   'P 1'
#
loop_
_entity.id
_entity.type
_entity.pdbx_description
1 polymer ?
#
loop_
_entity_poly.entity_id
_entity_poly.type
_entity_poly.pdbx_seq_one_letter_code
_entity_poly.pdbx_strand_id
1 'polypeptide(L)'
;MTEFLIANMAPIIFASLVVFLLLGFPVAFALAANGIIFGWIGIELGLFHPAFFQALPERIFGGIMNNDTLLAIPFFTFMGLILERSGMAEDLLETIGQLFGPIRGGLAYAVIFVGAMLAATTGVVAASVISMGLISLPIMLRYGYDRRLASGVIAASGTLAQIIPPSLVLIIIADQLGKSVGDMYKGAFVPGFVLTGLYVLYVLGMTLIFPKSAPALPAEARSFREPNGRSGALSLLVLTAIATAAALYWVRRQPNEKPLDELIVVAMMLGLGVAFVAALLNRLFKLGLLSKMAEKVTFVLIPPLALIFLVLGTIFIGVATPTEGGAMGATGALVMALARKRLDWSLLKQAMDSTAKLTTFVVFI
;
A
#
# COMPACT_ATOMS: atom_id res chain seq x y z
N MET A 1 -33.19 -34.36 -14.00
CA MET A 1 -32.64 -32.99 -14.03
C MET A 1 -32.46 -32.42 -12.62
N THR A 2 -33.45 -32.57 -11.74
CA THR A 2 -33.37 -32.18 -10.32
C THR A 2 -32.22 -32.87 -9.56
N GLU A 3 -32.03 -34.17 -9.70
CA GLU A 3 -30.89 -34.88 -9.07
C GLU A 3 -29.52 -34.37 -9.52
N PHE A 4 -29.37 -34.02 -10.80
CA PHE A 4 -28.13 -33.45 -11.34
C PHE A 4 -27.83 -32.08 -10.73
N LEU A 5 -28.86 -31.23 -10.60
CA LEU A 5 -28.74 -29.91 -9.98
C LEU A 5 -28.36 -30.01 -8.50
N ILE A 6 -28.97 -30.94 -7.77
CA ILE A 6 -28.67 -31.20 -6.36
C ILE A 6 -27.21 -31.67 -6.20
N ALA A 7 -26.79 -32.65 -7.00
CA ALA A 7 -25.44 -33.21 -6.92
C ALA A 7 -24.33 -32.21 -7.32
N ASN A 8 -24.64 -31.24 -8.20
CA ASN A 8 -23.66 -30.30 -8.74
C ASN A 8 -23.91 -28.85 -8.32
N MET A 9 -24.67 -28.61 -7.24
CA MET A 9 -25.08 -27.25 -6.87
C MET A 9 -23.90 -26.30 -6.63
N ALA A 10 -22.86 -26.75 -5.90
CA ALA A 10 -21.69 -25.90 -5.63
C ALA A 10 -20.88 -25.52 -6.90
N PRO A 11 -20.52 -26.46 -7.79
CA PRO A 11 -19.92 -26.11 -9.09
C PRO A 11 -20.78 -25.17 -9.93
N ILE A 12 -22.11 -25.34 -9.91
CA ILE A 12 -23.03 -24.49 -10.65
C ILE A 12 -23.06 -23.07 -10.07
N ILE A 13 -23.13 -22.92 -8.74
CA ILE A 13 -23.04 -21.64 -8.03
C ILE A 13 -21.74 -20.91 -8.39
N PHE A 14 -20.63 -21.65 -8.46
CA PHE A 14 -19.33 -21.08 -8.81
C PHE A 14 -19.29 -20.65 -10.29
N ALA A 15 -19.76 -21.51 -11.21
CA ALA A 15 -19.77 -21.19 -12.63
C ALA A 15 -20.70 -20.00 -12.95
N SER A 16 -21.88 -19.93 -12.33
CA SER A 16 -22.79 -18.79 -12.49
C SER A 16 -22.21 -17.50 -11.93
N LEU A 17 -21.48 -17.57 -10.81
CA LEU A 17 -20.75 -16.42 -10.28
C LEU A 17 -19.74 -15.90 -11.31
N VAL A 18 -18.95 -16.78 -11.93
CA VAL A 18 -18.00 -16.37 -12.99
C VAL A 18 -18.74 -15.67 -14.13
N VAL A 19 -19.88 -16.21 -14.58
CA VAL A 19 -20.69 -15.55 -15.62
C VAL A 19 -21.17 -14.17 -15.17
N PHE A 20 -21.70 -14.03 -13.96
CA PHE A 20 -22.13 -12.73 -13.43
C PHE A 20 -20.98 -11.71 -13.36
N LEU A 21 -19.78 -12.15 -12.99
CA LEU A 21 -18.59 -11.30 -12.96
C LEU A 21 -18.16 -10.89 -14.38
N LEU A 22 -18.29 -11.77 -15.37
CA LEU A 22 -17.96 -11.48 -16.77
C LEU A 22 -18.96 -10.51 -17.43
N LEU A 23 -20.20 -10.42 -16.94
CA LEU A 23 -21.19 -9.45 -17.41
C LEU A 23 -20.85 -8.00 -17.02
N GLY A 24 -19.81 -7.78 -16.20
CA GLY A 24 -19.33 -6.44 -15.84
C GLY A 24 -20.17 -5.74 -14.76
N PHE A 25 -21.08 -6.45 -14.11
CA PHE A 25 -21.76 -5.93 -12.92
C PHE A 25 -20.80 -5.81 -11.73
N PRO A 26 -20.99 -4.86 -10.80
CA PRO A 26 -20.14 -4.74 -9.63
C PRO A 26 -20.15 -6.04 -8.80
N VAL A 27 -18.97 -6.47 -8.38
CA VAL A 27 -18.71 -7.78 -7.72
C VAL A 27 -19.66 -8.03 -6.54
N ALA A 28 -19.88 -7.01 -5.71
CA ALA A 28 -20.81 -7.01 -4.58
C ALA A 28 -22.23 -7.49 -4.98
N PHE A 29 -22.81 -6.89 -6.03
CA PHE A 29 -24.14 -7.27 -6.51
C PHE A 29 -24.15 -8.63 -7.19
N ALA A 30 -23.09 -8.97 -7.91
CA ALA A 30 -22.95 -10.29 -8.53
C ALA A 30 -22.96 -11.41 -7.46
N LEU A 31 -22.20 -11.23 -6.37
CA LEU A 31 -22.16 -12.17 -5.25
C LEU A 31 -23.50 -12.28 -4.54
N ALA A 32 -24.13 -11.15 -4.21
CA ALA A 32 -25.43 -11.15 -3.53
C ALA A 32 -26.54 -11.76 -4.40
N ALA A 33 -26.62 -11.39 -5.68
CA ALA A 33 -27.60 -11.97 -6.60
C ALA A 33 -27.39 -13.47 -6.75
N ASN A 34 -26.15 -13.92 -6.93
CA ASN A 34 -25.83 -15.34 -7.01
C ASN A 34 -26.21 -16.08 -5.72
N GLY A 35 -25.85 -15.54 -4.55
CA GLY A 35 -26.20 -16.12 -3.26
C GLY A 35 -27.70 -16.22 -3.01
N ILE A 36 -28.47 -15.17 -3.34
CA ILE A 36 -29.93 -15.15 -3.16
C ILE A 36 -30.62 -16.09 -4.14
N ILE A 37 -30.24 -16.08 -5.43
CA ILE A 37 -30.83 -16.94 -6.45
C ILE A 37 -30.62 -18.41 -6.10
N PHE A 38 -29.39 -18.80 -5.77
CA PHE A 38 -29.10 -20.19 -5.43
C PHE A 38 -29.56 -20.59 -4.01
N GLY A 39 -29.68 -19.62 -3.09
CA GLY A 39 -30.36 -19.83 -1.83
C GLY A 39 -31.84 -20.19 -2.04
N TRP A 40 -32.53 -19.47 -2.94
CA TRP A 40 -33.93 -19.76 -3.28
C TRP A 40 -34.08 -21.10 -4.01
N ILE A 41 -33.24 -21.36 -5.03
CA ILE A 41 -33.22 -22.66 -5.73
C ILE A 41 -32.94 -23.81 -4.76
N GLY A 42 -32.02 -23.62 -3.81
CA GLY A 42 -31.72 -24.63 -2.80
C GLY A 42 -32.89 -24.90 -1.84
N ILE A 43 -33.75 -23.91 -1.56
CA ILE A 43 -34.98 -24.11 -0.78
C ILE A 43 -35.99 -24.93 -1.58
N GLU A 44 -36.22 -24.58 -2.86
CA GLU A 44 -37.14 -25.31 -3.74
C GLU A 44 -36.70 -26.76 -3.97
N LEU A 45 -35.40 -27.01 -4.01
CA LEU A 45 -34.82 -28.36 -4.14
C LEU A 45 -34.74 -29.13 -2.80
N GLY A 46 -35.21 -28.54 -1.70
CA GLY A 46 -35.21 -29.17 -0.37
C GLY A 46 -33.84 -29.28 0.31
N LEU A 47 -32.82 -28.55 -0.18
CA LEU A 47 -31.46 -28.54 0.37
C LEU A 47 -31.30 -27.55 1.53
N PHE A 48 -32.10 -26.48 1.53
CA PHE A 48 -32.11 -25.47 2.59
C PHE A 48 -33.52 -25.25 3.13
N HIS A 49 -33.61 -24.76 4.36
CA HIS A 49 -34.89 -24.37 4.96
C HIS A 49 -35.16 -22.88 4.69
N PRO A 50 -36.43 -22.45 4.52
CA PRO A 50 -36.77 -21.04 4.32
C PRO A 50 -36.22 -20.09 5.40
N ALA A 51 -36.09 -20.60 6.63
CA ALA A 51 -35.48 -19.87 7.75
C ALA A 51 -34.02 -19.47 7.51
N PHE A 52 -33.31 -20.11 6.58
CA PHE A 52 -31.93 -19.78 6.24
C PHE A 52 -31.78 -18.33 5.76
N PHE A 53 -32.79 -17.76 5.10
CA PHE A 53 -32.78 -16.36 4.70
C PHE A 53 -32.85 -15.38 5.88
N GLN A 54 -33.32 -15.80 7.05
CA GLN A 54 -33.29 -14.98 8.27
C GLN A 54 -31.84 -14.78 8.79
N ALA A 55 -30.89 -15.61 8.35
CA ALA A 55 -29.48 -15.40 8.65
C ALA A 55 -28.90 -14.19 7.90
N LEU A 56 -29.55 -13.70 6.81
CA LEU A 56 -29.04 -12.55 6.07
C LEU A 56 -29.11 -11.25 6.89
N PRO A 57 -30.27 -10.84 7.47
CA PRO A 57 -30.31 -9.70 8.39
C PRO A 57 -29.34 -9.85 9.56
N GLU A 58 -29.27 -11.02 10.19
CA GLU A 58 -28.38 -11.25 11.33
C GLU A 58 -26.90 -11.12 10.95
N ARG A 59 -26.51 -11.61 9.76
CA ARG A 59 -25.14 -11.47 9.27
C ARG A 59 -24.77 -10.02 8.97
N ILE A 60 -25.71 -9.23 8.46
CA ILE A 60 -25.51 -7.80 8.16
C ILE A 60 -25.46 -6.98 9.46
N PHE A 61 -26.54 -7.01 10.26
CA PHE A 61 -26.71 -6.14 11.41
C PHE A 61 -26.04 -6.69 12.68
N GLY A 62 -26.07 -8.00 12.90
CA GLY A 62 -25.46 -8.66 14.05
C GLY A 62 -23.97 -8.90 13.88
N GLY A 63 -23.55 -9.33 12.69
CA GLY A 63 -22.15 -9.63 12.36
C GLY A 63 -21.35 -8.42 11.90
N ILE A 64 -21.62 -7.94 10.68
CA ILE A 64 -20.71 -7.00 10.00
C ILE A 64 -20.78 -5.59 10.60
N MET A 65 -21.97 -5.07 10.91
CA MET A 65 -22.11 -3.71 11.45
C MET A 65 -21.54 -3.54 12.86
N ASN A 66 -21.49 -4.61 13.66
CA ASN A 66 -20.94 -4.58 15.02
C ASN A 66 -19.46 -5.02 15.07
N ASN A 67 -18.81 -5.18 13.92
CA ASN A 67 -17.45 -5.69 13.86
C ASN A 67 -16.42 -4.57 13.97
N ASP A 68 -15.82 -4.46 15.16
CA ASP A 68 -14.80 -3.45 15.45
C ASP A 68 -13.56 -3.57 14.56
N THR A 69 -13.21 -4.77 14.09
CA THR A 69 -12.05 -4.98 13.22
C THR A 69 -12.26 -4.36 11.84
N LEU A 70 -13.49 -4.41 11.33
CA LEU A 70 -13.84 -3.85 10.03
C LEU A 70 -13.91 -2.32 10.05
N LEU A 71 -14.02 -1.69 11.23
CA LEU A 71 -13.87 -0.22 11.37
C LEU A 71 -12.47 0.27 10.97
N ALA A 72 -11.46 -0.59 10.97
CA ALA A 72 -10.13 -0.24 10.46
C ALA A 72 -10.14 0.09 8.96
N ILE A 73 -11.03 -0.54 8.18
CA ILE A 73 -11.11 -0.38 6.72
C ILE A 73 -11.37 1.06 6.29
N PRO A 74 -12.42 1.75 6.77
CA PRO A 74 -12.65 3.16 6.40
C PRO A 74 -11.50 4.06 6.86
N PHE A 75 -10.90 3.82 8.03
CA PHE A 75 -9.79 4.66 8.50
C PHE A 75 -8.53 4.51 7.63
N PHE A 76 -8.13 3.28 7.30
CA PHE A 76 -6.98 3.04 6.43
C PHE A 76 -7.24 3.51 4.99
N THR A 77 -8.44 3.27 4.47
CA THR A 77 -8.84 3.76 3.14
C THR A 77 -8.79 5.28 3.08
N PHE A 78 -9.33 5.95 4.10
CA PHE A 78 -9.31 7.40 4.20
C PHE A 78 -7.89 7.96 4.31
N MET A 79 -7.05 7.35 5.17
CA MET A 79 -5.64 7.68 5.27
C MET A 79 -4.96 7.61 3.90
N GLY A 80 -5.05 6.47 3.21
CA GLY A 80 -4.45 6.29 1.89
C GLY A 80 -4.91 7.31 0.87
N LEU A 81 -6.22 7.56 0.79
CA LEU A 81 -6.79 8.54 -0.14
C LEU A 81 -6.33 9.98 0.16
N ILE A 82 -6.19 10.36 1.42
CA ILE A 82 -5.66 11.69 1.79
C ILE A 82 -4.19 11.81 1.37
N LEU A 83 -3.37 10.80 1.63
CA LEU A 83 -1.95 10.81 1.24
C LEU A 83 -1.80 10.87 -0.29
N GLU A 84 -2.63 10.11 -1.01
CA GLU A 84 -2.62 10.06 -2.47
C GLU A 84 -3.10 11.38 -3.10
N ARG A 85 -4.29 11.86 -2.72
CA ARG A 85 -4.90 13.06 -3.31
C ARG A 85 -4.22 14.36 -2.91
N SER A 86 -3.49 14.38 -1.79
CA SER A 86 -2.65 15.53 -1.42
C SER A 86 -1.38 15.64 -2.27
N GLY A 87 -1.24 14.86 -3.35
CA GLY A 87 -0.10 14.93 -4.26
C GLY A 87 1.22 14.44 -3.65
N MET A 88 1.18 13.74 -2.51
CA MET A 88 2.41 13.16 -1.95
C MET A 88 2.93 12.02 -2.81
N ALA A 89 2.05 11.27 -3.47
CA ALA A 89 2.44 10.25 -4.45
C ALA A 89 3.32 10.83 -5.56
N GLU A 90 2.98 12.03 -6.06
CA GLU A 90 3.75 12.74 -7.07
C GLU A 90 5.11 13.22 -6.53
N ASP A 91 5.12 13.86 -5.36
CA ASP A 91 6.37 14.30 -4.71
C ASP A 91 7.33 13.13 -4.46
N LEU A 92 6.80 11.99 -4.02
CA LEU A 92 7.54 10.74 -3.77
C LEU A 92 8.12 10.20 -5.08
N LEU A 93 7.31 10.11 -6.14
CA LEU A 93 7.75 9.65 -7.46
C LEU A 93 8.81 10.58 -8.06
N GLU A 94 8.65 11.89 -7.99
CA GLU A 94 9.65 12.85 -8.47
C GLU A 94 10.97 12.68 -7.71
N THR A 95 10.89 12.61 -6.37
CA THR A 95 12.08 12.53 -5.51
C THR A 95 12.84 11.22 -5.68
N ILE A 96 12.13 10.08 -5.68
CA ILE A 96 12.74 8.76 -5.88
C ILE A 96 13.19 8.57 -7.34
N GLY A 97 12.42 9.07 -8.31
CA GLY A 97 12.78 9.03 -9.72
C GLY A 97 14.07 9.78 -10.01
N GLN A 98 14.29 10.90 -9.33
CA GLN A 98 15.54 11.66 -9.39
C GLN A 98 16.68 10.97 -8.62
N LEU A 99 16.38 10.27 -7.51
CA LEU A 99 17.34 9.46 -6.76
C LEU A 99 17.93 8.33 -7.60
N PHE A 100 17.07 7.55 -8.26
CA PHE A 100 17.50 6.45 -9.12
C PHE A 100 17.78 6.87 -10.57
N GLY A 101 17.53 8.12 -10.93
CA GLY A 101 17.68 8.66 -12.28
C GLY A 101 19.04 8.40 -12.98
N PRO A 102 20.19 8.40 -12.27
CA PRO A 102 21.47 8.07 -12.88
C PRO A 102 21.61 6.61 -13.34
N ILE A 103 20.78 5.71 -12.82
CA ILE A 103 20.86 4.26 -13.03
C ILE A 103 19.89 3.87 -14.15
N ARG A 104 20.30 2.93 -15.01
CA ARG A 104 19.39 2.32 -16.00
C ARG A 104 18.25 1.61 -15.28
N GLY A 105 17.02 1.81 -15.74
CA GLY A 105 15.83 1.35 -14.99
C GLY A 105 15.42 2.24 -13.82
N GLY A 106 16.09 3.39 -13.61
CA GLY A 106 15.86 4.27 -12.47
C GLY A 106 14.40 4.63 -12.18
N LEU A 107 13.65 5.00 -13.22
CA LEU A 107 12.23 5.33 -13.08
C LEU A 107 11.38 4.10 -12.77
N ALA A 108 11.73 2.93 -13.31
CA ALA A 108 11.02 1.68 -13.00
C ALA A 108 11.24 1.26 -11.54
N TYR A 109 12.46 1.39 -11.01
CA TYR A 109 12.72 1.20 -9.57
C TYR A 109 11.92 2.20 -8.73
N ALA A 110 11.83 3.46 -9.17
CA ALA A 110 11.05 4.47 -8.47
C ALA A 110 9.57 4.11 -8.40
N VAL A 111 8.99 3.62 -9.51
CA VAL A 111 7.62 3.13 -9.54
C VAL A 111 7.45 1.96 -8.57
N ILE A 112 8.33 0.96 -8.56
CA ILE A 112 8.22 -0.18 -7.64
C ILE A 112 8.27 0.26 -6.17
N PHE A 113 9.25 1.09 -5.79
CA PHE A 113 9.41 1.50 -4.39
C PHE A 113 8.31 2.46 -3.92
N VAL A 114 7.97 3.46 -4.73
CA VAL A 114 6.89 4.38 -4.37
C VAL A 114 5.55 3.67 -4.39
N GLY A 115 5.33 2.79 -5.35
CA GLY A 115 4.12 1.98 -5.39
C GLY A 115 4.04 1.02 -4.21
N ALA A 116 5.14 0.42 -3.75
CA ALA A 116 5.19 -0.36 -2.51
C ALA A 116 4.83 0.47 -1.26
N MET A 117 5.34 1.71 -1.18
CA MET A 117 5.02 2.62 -0.08
C MET A 117 3.57 3.09 -0.09
N LEU A 118 3.05 3.45 -1.27
CA LEU A 118 1.65 3.89 -1.41
C LEU A 118 0.68 2.73 -1.24
N ALA A 119 1.03 1.54 -1.75
CA ALA A 119 0.32 0.29 -1.56
C ALA A 119 0.00 0.00 -0.10
N ALA A 120 0.98 0.20 0.77
CA ALA A 120 0.84 0.06 2.22
C ALA A 120 -0.21 1.02 2.82
N THR A 121 -0.60 2.09 2.12
CA THR A 121 -1.55 3.08 2.65
C THR A 121 -2.91 3.04 1.98
N THR A 122 -2.97 2.74 0.68
CA THR A 122 -4.20 2.81 -0.11
C THR A 122 -5.01 1.53 -0.08
N GLY A 123 -4.35 0.36 -0.03
CA GLY A 123 -5.00 -0.96 -0.02
C GLY A 123 -5.89 -1.28 -1.24
N VAL A 124 -5.93 -0.40 -2.26
CA VAL A 124 -6.80 -0.51 -3.44
C VAL A 124 -5.97 -0.51 -4.72
N VAL A 125 -5.90 -1.68 -5.36
CA VAL A 125 -5.10 -1.89 -6.58
C VAL A 125 -5.51 -0.95 -7.71
N ALA A 126 -6.82 -0.82 -7.97
CA ALA A 126 -7.32 -0.01 -9.09
C ALA A 126 -6.93 1.47 -8.94
N ALA A 127 -7.05 2.03 -7.74
CA ALA A 127 -6.68 3.42 -7.47
C ALA A 127 -5.17 3.65 -7.68
N SER A 128 -4.34 2.79 -7.08
CA SER A 128 -2.88 2.91 -7.22
C SER A 128 -2.41 2.75 -8.67
N VAL A 129 -2.97 1.79 -9.44
CA VAL A 129 -2.61 1.63 -10.86
C VAL A 129 -3.06 2.83 -11.70
N ILE A 130 -4.24 3.39 -11.45
CA ILE A 130 -4.73 4.57 -12.18
C ILE A 130 -3.84 5.78 -11.88
N SER A 131 -3.59 6.07 -10.60
CA SER A 131 -2.80 7.24 -10.21
C SER A 131 -1.35 7.13 -10.65
N MET A 132 -0.71 5.99 -10.43
CA MET A 132 0.65 5.76 -10.96
C MET A 132 0.66 5.76 -12.48
N GLY A 133 -0.33 5.15 -13.14
CA GLY A 133 -0.47 5.18 -14.59
C GLY A 133 -0.56 6.60 -15.15
N LEU A 134 -1.37 7.47 -14.55
CA LEU A 134 -1.54 8.85 -15.00
C LEU A 134 -0.29 9.72 -14.75
N ILE A 135 0.46 9.44 -13.68
CA ILE A 135 1.63 10.24 -13.29
C ILE A 135 2.91 9.70 -13.94
N SER A 136 3.22 8.41 -13.77
CA SER A 136 4.52 7.84 -14.15
C SER A 136 4.60 7.38 -15.60
N LEU A 137 3.51 6.89 -16.21
CA LEU A 137 3.57 6.38 -17.60
C LEU A 137 3.99 7.46 -18.60
N PRO A 138 3.42 8.69 -18.60
CA PRO A 138 3.83 9.74 -19.53
C PRO A 138 5.31 10.11 -19.36
N ILE A 139 5.78 10.15 -18.11
CA ILE A 139 7.17 10.48 -17.78
C ILE A 139 8.12 9.39 -18.29
N MET A 140 7.81 8.12 -18.05
CA MET A 140 8.63 6.99 -18.52
C MET A 140 8.73 6.97 -20.05
N LEU A 141 7.61 7.16 -20.76
CA LEU A 141 7.59 7.19 -22.23
C LEU A 141 8.35 8.40 -22.79
N ARG A 142 8.24 9.57 -22.15
CA ARG A 142 8.99 10.78 -22.54
C ARG A 142 10.51 10.55 -22.50
N TYR A 143 11.00 9.74 -21.56
CA TYR A 143 12.42 9.40 -21.44
C TYR A 143 12.81 8.13 -22.20
N GLY A 144 11.94 7.59 -23.06
CA GLY A 144 12.27 6.48 -23.96
C GLY A 144 12.19 5.09 -23.34
N TYR A 145 11.41 4.90 -22.27
CA TYR A 145 11.11 3.55 -21.78
C TYR A 145 10.23 2.80 -22.78
N ASP A 146 10.47 1.50 -22.91
CA ASP A 146 9.60 0.62 -23.66
C ASP A 146 8.19 0.58 -23.01
N ARG A 147 7.16 0.66 -23.85
CA ARG A 147 5.77 0.76 -23.40
C ARG A 147 5.34 -0.48 -22.61
N ARG A 148 5.80 -1.68 -23.00
CA ARG A 148 5.43 -2.94 -22.34
C ARG A 148 6.06 -3.03 -20.96
N LEU A 149 7.34 -2.66 -20.85
CA LEU A 149 8.02 -2.61 -19.56
C LEU A 149 7.38 -1.56 -18.63
N ALA A 150 7.14 -0.35 -19.13
CA ALA A 150 6.55 0.73 -18.34
C ALA A 150 5.15 0.36 -17.84
N SER A 151 4.26 -0.12 -18.72
CA SER A 151 2.91 -0.54 -18.32
C SER A 151 2.93 -1.74 -17.38
N GLY A 152 3.83 -2.70 -17.62
CA GLY A 152 3.96 -3.91 -16.80
C GLY A 152 4.43 -3.60 -15.38
N VAL A 153 5.45 -2.75 -15.23
CA VAL A 153 5.97 -2.33 -13.91
C VAL A 153 4.92 -1.53 -13.13
N ILE A 154 4.19 -0.63 -13.78
CA ILE A 154 3.11 0.13 -13.12
C ILE A 154 1.99 -0.80 -12.66
N ALA A 155 1.53 -1.70 -13.53
CA ALA A 155 0.49 -2.66 -13.20
C ALA A 155 0.92 -3.59 -12.04
N ALA A 156 2.13 -4.15 -12.12
CA ALA A 156 2.69 -5.00 -11.08
C ALA A 156 2.87 -4.24 -9.76
N SER A 157 3.37 -3.01 -9.79
CA SER A 157 3.57 -2.23 -8.58
C SER A 157 2.25 -1.91 -7.86
N GLY A 158 1.15 -1.76 -8.59
CA GLY A 158 -0.16 -1.52 -7.99
C GLY A 158 -0.73 -2.75 -7.27
N THR A 159 -0.33 -3.98 -7.63
CA THR A 159 -0.80 -5.19 -6.93
C THR A 159 -0.18 -5.37 -5.55
N LEU A 160 0.94 -4.68 -5.27
CA LEU A 160 1.58 -4.68 -3.96
C LEU A 160 0.65 -4.19 -2.84
N ALA A 161 -0.38 -3.40 -3.17
CA ALA A 161 -1.41 -2.91 -2.24
C ALA A 161 -2.17 -4.03 -1.52
N GLN A 162 -2.16 -5.25 -2.07
CA GLN A 162 -2.82 -6.39 -1.45
C GLN A 162 -1.99 -7.06 -0.36
N ILE A 163 -0.64 -7.03 -0.47
CA ILE A 163 0.24 -7.85 0.36
C ILE A 163 1.09 -7.04 1.33
N ILE A 164 1.45 -5.80 1.01
CA ILE A 164 2.31 -4.97 1.87
C ILE A 164 1.48 -4.38 3.01
N PRO A 165 1.81 -4.65 4.28
CA PRO A 165 1.09 -4.07 5.41
C PRO A 165 1.27 -2.54 5.52
N PRO A 166 0.26 -1.80 6.03
CA PRO A 166 -1.08 -2.25 6.38
C PRO A 166 -1.96 -2.47 5.13
N SER A 167 -2.51 -3.68 4.99
CA SER A 167 -3.34 -4.07 3.83
C SER A 167 -4.79 -4.29 4.24
N LEU A 168 -5.71 -3.69 3.48
CA LEU A 168 -7.16 -3.87 3.65
C LEU A 168 -7.59 -5.31 3.41
N VAL A 169 -7.00 -5.97 2.41
CA VAL A 169 -7.31 -7.37 2.07
C VAL A 169 -6.96 -8.29 3.22
N LEU A 170 -5.82 -8.06 3.87
CA LEU A 170 -5.39 -8.87 5.02
C LEU A 170 -6.28 -8.64 6.26
N ILE A 171 -6.86 -7.45 6.44
CA ILE A 171 -7.85 -7.19 7.50
C ILE A 171 -9.09 -8.06 7.30
N ILE A 172 -9.62 -8.09 6.08
CA ILE A 172 -10.80 -8.90 5.74
C ILE A 172 -10.48 -10.39 5.93
N ILE A 173 -9.32 -10.86 5.46
CA ILE A 173 -8.95 -12.26 5.63
C ILE A 173 -8.76 -12.61 7.11
N ALA A 174 -8.18 -11.71 7.92
CA ALA A 174 -8.06 -11.91 9.36
C ALA A 174 -9.43 -12.14 10.00
N ASP A 175 -10.39 -11.27 9.66
CA ASP A 175 -11.77 -11.35 10.13
C ASP A 175 -12.44 -12.66 9.71
N GLN A 176 -12.40 -13.00 8.42
CA GLN A 176 -13.01 -14.22 7.90
C GLN A 176 -12.40 -15.51 8.49
N LEU A 177 -11.12 -15.48 8.85
CA LEU A 177 -10.42 -16.61 9.48
C LEU A 177 -10.54 -16.62 11.02
N GLY A 178 -11.14 -15.59 11.63
CA GLY A 178 -11.16 -15.42 13.08
C GLY A 178 -9.75 -15.31 13.69
N LYS A 179 -8.83 -14.66 12.98
CA LYS A 179 -7.42 -14.47 13.38
C LYS A 179 -7.12 -13.00 13.63
N SER A 180 -6.03 -12.74 14.35
CA SER A 180 -5.54 -11.38 14.56
C SER A 180 -5.04 -10.77 13.25
N VAL A 181 -5.43 -9.52 12.98
CA VAL A 181 -4.89 -8.73 11.86
C VAL A 181 -3.37 -8.59 11.96
N GLY A 182 -2.84 -8.46 13.18
CA GLY A 182 -1.40 -8.40 13.42
C GLY A 182 -0.69 -9.65 12.91
N ASP A 183 -1.25 -10.84 13.17
CA ASP A 183 -0.68 -12.11 12.70
C ASP A 183 -0.72 -12.21 11.17
N MET A 184 -1.80 -11.73 10.54
CA MET A 184 -1.89 -11.66 9.08
C MET A 184 -0.83 -10.73 8.49
N TYR A 185 -0.58 -9.58 9.12
CA TYR A 185 0.48 -8.66 8.70
C TYR A 185 1.88 -9.26 8.88
N LYS A 186 2.11 -9.96 10.00
CA LYS A 186 3.37 -10.69 10.25
C LYS A 186 3.61 -11.74 9.16
N GLY A 187 2.59 -12.54 8.85
CA GLY A 187 2.66 -13.58 7.81
C GLY A 187 2.90 -13.01 6.40
N ALA A 188 2.37 -11.83 6.11
CA ALA A 188 2.52 -11.19 4.79
C ALA A 188 3.82 -10.40 4.61
N PHE A 189 4.51 -10.04 5.71
CA PHE A 189 5.68 -9.18 5.68
C PHE A 189 6.80 -9.75 4.78
N VAL A 190 7.27 -10.97 5.05
CA VAL A 190 8.33 -11.61 4.25
C VAL A 190 7.91 -11.82 2.79
N PRO A 191 6.73 -12.42 2.48
CA PRO A 191 6.25 -12.53 1.11
C PRO A 191 6.16 -11.20 0.36
N GLY A 192 5.72 -10.13 1.02
CA GLY A 192 5.63 -8.79 0.43
C GLY A 192 6.98 -8.26 -0.03
N PHE A 193 8.00 -8.30 0.85
CA PHE A 193 9.36 -7.87 0.50
C PHE A 193 10.02 -8.77 -0.54
N VAL A 194 9.77 -10.09 -0.49
CA VAL A 194 10.26 -11.02 -1.51
C VAL A 194 9.66 -10.65 -2.88
N LEU A 195 8.35 -10.38 -2.95
CA LEU A 195 7.68 -10.00 -4.19
C LEU A 195 8.22 -8.67 -4.73
N THR A 196 8.39 -7.65 -3.88
CA THR A 196 9.03 -6.39 -4.27
C THR A 196 10.46 -6.64 -4.78
N GLY A 197 11.23 -7.50 -4.11
CA GLY A 197 12.56 -7.91 -4.53
C GLY A 197 12.57 -8.58 -5.91
N LEU A 198 11.61 -9.48 -6.17
CA LEU A 198 11.45 -10.12 -7.49
C LEU A 198 11.14 -9.09 -8.58
N TYR A 199 10.34 -8.06 -8.30
CA TYR A 199 10.07 -6.98 -9.26
C TYR A 199 11.33 -6.15 -9.55
N VAL A 200 12.13 -5.85 -8.53
CA VAL A 200 13.43 -5.17 -8.68
C VAL A 200 14.39 -6.03 -9.51
N LEU A 201 14.49 -7.33 -9.22
CA LEU A 201 15.33 -8.27 -9.96
C LEU A 201 14.88 -8.41 -11.42
N TYR A 202 13.57 -8.39 -11.67
CA TYR A 202 13.04 -8.41 -13.03
C TYR A 202 13.46 -7.15 -13.82
N VAL A 203 13.31 -5.96 -13.23
CA VAL A 203 13.79 -4.70 -13.86
C VAL A 203 15.30 -4.74 -14.07
N LEU A 204 16.07 -5.24 -13.10
CA LEU A 204 17.51 -5.41 -13.24
C LEU A 204 17.85 -6.32 -14.42
N GLY A 205 17.24 -7.50 -14.51
CA GLY A 205 17.39 -8.42 -15.64
C GLY A 205 17.06 -7.76 -16.98
N MET A 206 15.97 -7.00 -17.05
CA MET A 206 15.59 -6.26 -18.25
C MET A 206 16.60 -5.17 -18.63
N THR A 207 17.19 -4.46 -17.66
CA THR A 207 18.21 -3.44 -17.92
C THR A 207 19.55 -4.03 -18.38
N LEU A 208 19.85 -5.27 -18.01
CA LEU A 208 21.04 -6.01 -18.44
C LEU A 208 20.87 -6.62 -19.83
N ILE A 209 19.72 -7.25 -20.10
CA ILE A 209 19.44 -7.94 -21.37
C ILE A 209 19.02 -6.95 -22.46
N PHE A 210 18.19 -5.97 -22.11
CA PHE A 210 17.67 -4.95 -23.04
C PHE A 210 17.94 -3.53 -22.53
N PRO A 211 19.20 -3.04 -22.56
CA PRO A 211 19.55 -1.74 -22.00
C PRO A 211 18.80 -0.56 -22.60
N LYS A 212 18.34 -0.68 -23.86
CA LYS A 212 17.56 0.36 -24.56
C LYS A 212 16.11 0.44 -24.09
N SER A 213 15.58 -0.61 -23.45
CA SER A 213 14.18 -0.63 -22.98
C SER A 213 13.94 0.20 -21.72
N ALA A 214 15.00 0.50 -20.98
CA ALA A 214 14.95 1.19 -19.69
C ALA A 214 16.15 2.15 -19.53
N PRO A 215 16.23 3.22 -20.35
CA PRO A 215 17.35 4.15 -20.30
C PRO A 215 17.44 4.90 -18.96
N ALA A 216 18.65 5.33 -18.62
CA ALA A 216 18.87 6.23 -17.49
C ALA A 216 18.38 7.64 -17.83
N LEU A 217 18.00 8.42 -16.81
CA LEU A 217 17.55 9.80 -16.99
C LEU A 217 18.69 10.65 -17.58
N PRO A 218 18.46 11.45 -18.64
CA PRO A 218 19.48 12.36 -19.20
C PRO A 218 20.03 13.31 -18.16
N ALA A 219 21.29 13.73 -18.31
CA ALA A 219 21.97 14.57 -17.30
C ALA A 219 21.29 15.95 -17.15
N GLU A 220 20.64 16.43 -18.19
CA GLU A 220 19.91 17.71 -18.27
C GLU A 220 18.60 17.67 -17.49
N ALA A 221 18.00 16.48 -17.34
CA ALA A 221 16.75 16.27 -16.62
C ALA A 221 16.95 15.97 -15.12
N ARG A 222 18.20 15.89 -14.65
CA ARG A 222 18.55 15.60 -13.26
C ARG A 222 18.53 16.89 -12.44
N SER A 223 17.55 17.04 -11.56
CA SER A 223 17.34 18.25 -10.75
C SER A 223 18.29 18.36 -9.55
N PHE A 224 18.76 17.24 -9.01
CA PHE A 224 19.72 17.21 -7.91
C PHE A 224 21.17 17.36 -8.41
N ARG A 225 21.58 18.60 -8.70
CA ARG A 225 23.00 18.97 -8.87
C ARG A 225 23.42 19.93 -7.76
N GLU A 226 24.43 19.52 -6.99
CA GLU A 226 25.08 20.42 -6.04
C GLU A 226 25.99 21.42 -6.76
N PRO A 227 26.32 22.57 -6.14
CA PRO A 227 27.26 23.56 -6.71
C PRO A 227 28.61 22.95 -7.11
N ASN A 228 29.02 21.86 -6.44
CA ASN A 228 30.26 21.12 -6.69
C ASN A 228 30.14 20.04 -7.78
N GLY A 229 29.02 19.95 -8.51
CA GLY A 229 28.80 18.99 -9.60
C GLY A 229 28.48 17.55 -9.17
N ARG A 230 28.48 17.24 -7.87
CA ARG A 230 28.11 15.93 -7.32
C ARG A 230 26.59 15.81 -7.15
N SER A 231 26.05 14.60 -7.19
CA SER A 231 24.61 14.31 -7.05
C SER A 231 24.08 14.45 -5.62
N GLY A 232 24.95 14.58 -4.62
CA GLY A 232 24.57 14.57 -3.20
C GLY A 232 24.26 13.18 -2.63
N ALA A 233 24.35 12.12 -3.45
CA ALA A 233 24.05 10.74 -3.06
C ALA A 233 24.95 10.19 -1.94
N LEU A 234 26.21 10.66 -1.86
CA LEU A 234 27.14 10.27 -0.78
C LEU A 234 26.65 10.73 0.60
N SER A 235 26.10 11.94 0.70
CA SER A 235 25.55 12.44 1.97
C SER A 235 24.32 11.63 2.39
N LEU A 236 23.46 11.30 1.44
CA LEU A 236 22.32 10.42 1.69
C LEU A 236 22.79 9.02 2.13
N LEU A 237 23.79 8.44 1.46
CA LEU A 237 24.37 7.15 1.84
C LEU A 237 24.93 7.17 3.26
N VAL A 238 25.67 8.22 3.62
CA VAL A 238 26.20 8.40 4.99
C VAL A 238 25.05 8.51 6.00
N LEU A 239 24.02 9.29 5.71
CA LEU A 239 22.83 9.41 6.57
C LEU A 239 22.15 8.05 6.76
N THR A 240 21.93 7.31 5.67
CA THR A 240 21.33 5.96 5.72
C THR A 240 22.20 4.95 6.45
N ALA A 241 23.54 5.05 6.35
CA ALA A 241 24.47 4.20 7.07
C ALA A 241 24.43 4.48 8.57
N ILE A 242 24.39 5.75 8.97
CA ILE A 242 24.27 6.16 10.38
C ILE A 242 22.93 5.69 10.96
N ALA A 243 21.83 5.92 10.24
CA ALA A 243 20.50 5.48 10.64
C ALA A 243 20.42 3.95 10.80
N THR A 244 20.96 3.21 9.82
CA THR A 244 21.02 1.74 9.87
C THR A 244 21.91 1.26 11.01
N ALA A 245 23.07 1.88 11.23
CA ALA A 245 23.97 1.51 12.32
C ALA A 245 23.33 1.74 13.69
N ALA A 246 22.61 2.85 13.87
CA ALA A 246 21.86 3.14 15.10
C ALA A 246 20.75 2.11 15.33
N ALA A 247 20.00 1.75 14.28
CA ALA A 247 18.97 0.72 14.34
C ALA A 247 19.56 -0.65 14.72
N LEU A 248 20.64 -1.08 14.05
CA LEU A 248 21.32 -2.35 14.33
C LEU A 248 21.93 -2.39 15.74
N TYR A 249 22.47 -1.27 16.20
CA TYR A 249 22.99 -1.13 17.56
C TYR A 249 21.91 -1.35 18.62
N TRP A 250 20.70 -0.83 18.39
CA TRP A 250 19.56 -1.07 19.25
C TRP A 250 19.07 -2.53 19.17
N VAL A 251 19.00 -3.12 17.97
CA VAL A 251 18.62 -4.54 17.79
C VAL A 251 19.56 -5.46 18.56
N ARG A 252 20.88 -5.21 18.52
CA ARG A 252 21.88 -6.03 19.25
C ARG A 252 21.74 -5.98 20.77
N ARG A 253 21.02 -5.01 21.33
CA ARG A 253 20.78 -4.88 22.77
C ARG A 253 19.49 -5.53 23.24
N GLN A 254 18.67 -6.01 22.33
CA GLN A 254 17.43 -6.67 22.71
C GLN A 254 17.63 -8.16 23.02
N PRO A 255 16.75 -8.73 23.87
CA PRO A 255 16.73 -10.17 24.12
C PRO A 255 16.51 -10.96 22.83
N ASN A 256 17.18 -12.10 22.68
CA ASN A 256 17.08 -12.99 21.51
C ASN A 256 15.70 -13.65 21.36
N GLU A 257 14.82 -13.56 22.36
CA GLU A 257 13.49 -14.18 22.34
C GLU A 257 12.44 -13.35 21.56
N LYS A 258 12.77 -12.11 21.16
CA LYS A 258 11.81 -11.27 20.46
C LYS A 258 11.56 -11.74 19.02
N PRO A 259 10.30 -11.71 18.53
CA PRO A 259 9.97 -12.02 17.15
C PRO A 259 10.73 -11.13 16.15
N LEU A 260 11.25 -11.75 15.08
CA LEU A 260 12.07 -11.06 14.07
C LEU A 260 11.32 -9.91 13.38
N ASP A 261 10.02 -10.09 13.15
CA ASP A 261 9.12 -9.11 12.54
C ASP A 261 8.97 -7.86 13.41
N GLU A 262 8.73 -7.99 14.72
CA GLU A 262 8.68 -6.87 15.65
C GLU A 262 10.03 -6.13 15.67
N LEU A 263 11.14 -6.87 15.74
CA LEU A 263 12.49 -6.30 15.73
C LEU A 263 12.73 -5.49 14.45
N ILE A 264 12.35 -6.02 13.29
CA ILE A 264 12.53 -5.35 11.99
C ILE A 264 11.69 -4.06 11.93
N VAL A 265 10.42 -4.10 12.32
CA VAL A 265 9.53 -2.93 12.29
C VAL A 265 10.06 -1.82 13.20
N VAL A 266 10.42 -2.15 14.45
CA VAL A 266 10.93 -1.13 15.39
C VAL A 266 12.32 -0.63 14.99
N ALA A 267 13.18 -1.48 14.45
CA ALA A 267 14.47 -1.05 13.91
C ALA A 267 14.31 -0.05 12.77
N MET A 268 13.35 -0.28 11.86
CA MET A 268 13.03 0.68 10.79
C MET A 268 12.49 2.01 11.35
N MET A 269 11.60 1.96 12.35
CA MET A 269 11.11 3.17 13.03
C MET A 269 12.26 3.99 13.64
N LEU A 270 13.19 3.33 14.33
CA LEU A 270 14.35 4.00 14.92
C LEU A 270 15.28 4.56 13.85
N GLY A 271 15.56 3.81 12.78
CA GLY A 271 16.36 4.29 11.67
C GLY A 271 15.76 5.53 11.00
N LEU A 272 14.46 5.51 10.72
CA LEU A 272 13.71 6.65 10.19
C LEU A 272 13.73 7.84 11.16
N GLY A 273 13.54 7.59 12.46
CA GLY A 273 13.60 8.62 13.50
C GLY A 273 14.97 9.30 13.56
N VAL A 274 16.05 8.51 13.55
CA VAL A 274 17.43 9.03 13.56
C VAL A 274 17.70 9.86 12.30
N ALA A 275 17.31 9.36 11.12
CA ALA A 275 17.47 10.09 9.87
C ALA A 275 16.69 11.42 9.88
N PHE A 276 15.45 11.41 10.41
CA PHE A 276 14.61 12.59 10.51
C PHE A 276 15.18 13.64 11.47
N VAL A 277 15.59 13.22 12.67
CA VAL A 277 16.17 14.12 13.67
C VAL A 277 17.47 14.71 13.15
N ALA A 278 18.34 13.91 12.53
CA ALA A 278 19.57 14.41 11.91
C ALA A 278 19.28 15.46 10.82
N ALA A 279 18.28 15.23 9.98
CA ALA A 279 17.87 16.19 8.95
C ALA A 279 17.23 17.46 9.54
N LEU A 280 16.41 17.32 10.58
CA LEU A 280 15.80 18.43 11.28
C LEU A 280 16.85 19.32 11.96
N LEU A 281 17.81 18.72 12.67
CA LEU A 281 18.93 19.43 13.28
C LEU A 281 19.77 20.15 12.22
N ASN A 282 20.09 19.49 11.12
CA ASN A 282 20.83 20.13 10.02
C ASN A 282 20.10 21.37 9.47
N ARG A 283 18.77 21.29 9.33
CA ARG A 283 17.95 22.40 8.82
C ARG A 283 17.78 23.54 9.85
N LEU A 284 17.54 23.20 11.12
CA LEU A 284 17.35 24.19 12.19
C LEU A 284 18.63 24.95 12.50
N PHE A 285 19.75 24.23 12.62
CA PHE A 285 21.04 24.81 12.96
C PHE A 285 21.85 25.26 11.73
N LYS A 286 21.31 25.11 10.51
CA LYS A 286 21.95 25.47 9.23
C LYS A 286 23.39 24.94 9.13
N LEU A 287 23.62 23.71 9.60
CA LEU A 287 24.96 23.13 9.75
C LEU A 287 25.64 22.82 8.41
N GLY A 288 24.88 22.75 7.31
CA GLY A 288 25.40 22.48 5.97
C GLY A 288 26.00 21.09 5.79
N LEU A 289 25.67 20.14 6.68
CA LEU A 289 26.21 18.77 6.69
C LEU A 289 25.49 17.84 5.71
N LEU A 290 24.21 18.10 5.42
CA LEU A 290 23.42 17.31 4.46
C LEU A 290 23.34 17.96 3.10
N SER A 291 23.42 17.14 2.06
CA SER A 291 23.19 17.56 0.67
C SER A 291 21.74 17.96 0.45
N LYS A 292 21.48 18.78 -0.57
CA LYS A 292 20.09 19.14 -0.96
C LYS A 292 19.25 17.91 -1.31
N MET A 293 19.90 16.89 -1.88
CA MET A 293 19.28 15.61 -2.18
C MET A 293 18.89 14.89 -0.89
N ALA A 294 19.81 14.74 0.07
CA ALA A 294 19.55 14.06 1.33
C ALA A 294 18.41 14.75 2.10
N GLU A 295 18.39 16.09 2.09
CA GLU A 295 17.34 16.88 2.72
C GLU A 295 15.98 16.66 2.03
N LYS A 296 15.88 16.80 0.70
CA LYS A 296 14.61 16.61 -0.04
C LYS A 296 14.10 15.17 0.10
N VAL A 297 14.97 14.17 -0.04
CA VAL A 297 14.66 12.75 0.15
C VAL A 297 14.10 12.52 1.55
N THR A 298 14.75 13.04 2.58
CA THR A 298 14.31 12.89 3.98
C THR A 298 12.94 13.54 4.22
N PHE A 299 12.75 14.81 3.84
CA PHE A 299 11.50 15.53 4.13
C PHE A 299 10.30 15.11 3.26
N VAL A 300 10.55 14.40 2.16
CA VAL A 300 9.47 13.84 1.31
C VAL A 300 9.11 12.41 1.73
N LEU A 301 10.09 11.54 1.98
CA LEU A 301 9.85 10.12 2.26
C LEU A 301 9.53 9.82 3.71
N ILE A 302 10.19 10.49 4.65
CA ILE A 302 10.08 10.09 6.06
C ILE A 302 8.67 10.33 6.60
N PRO A 303 7.95 11.43 6.34
CA PRO A 303 6.64 11.62 6.97
C PRO A 303 5.62 10.51 6.63
N PRO A 304 5.43 10.10 5.36
CA PRO A 304 4.57 8.95 5.04
C PRO A 304 5.07 7.64 5.66
N LEU A 305 6.37 7.35 5.60
CA LEU A 305 6.94 6.13 6.18
C LEU A 305 6.78 6.11 7.70
N ALA A 306 7.02 7.23 8.38
CA ALA A 306 6.86 7.36 9.81
C ALA A 306 5.41 7.10 10.22
N LEU A 307 4.43 7.59 9.44
CA LEU A 307 3.02 7.29 9.69
C LEU A 307 2.73 5.79 9.53
N ILE A 308 3.16 5.18 8.43
CA ILE A 308 2.98 3.74 8.17
C ILE A 308 3.57 2.91 9.31
N PHE A 309 4.83 3.19 9.68
CA PHE A 309 5.51 2.44 10.72
C PHE A 309 5.03 2.76 12.13
N LEU A 310 4.50 3.95 12.39
CA LEU A 310 3.82 4.25 13.66
C LEU A 310 2.59 3.37 13.83
N VAL A 311 1.77 3.25 12.78
CA VAL A 311 0.57 2.41 12.81
C VAL A 311 0.95 0.93 12.89
N LEU A 312 1.85 0.46 12.03
CA LEU A 312 2.30 -0.93 12.07
C LEU A 312 3.01 -1.28 13.38
N GLY A 313 3.92 -0.44 13.86
CA GLY A 313 4.67 -0.68 15.08
C GLY A 313 3.75 -0.84 16.30
N THR A 314 2.75 0.03 16.44
CA THR A 314 1.79 -0.06 17.54
C THR A 314 0.89 -1.30 17.45
N ILE A 315 0.52 -1.74 16.25
CA ILE A 315 -0.22 -3.00 16.03
C ILE A 315 0.64 -4.22 16.34
N PHE A 316 1.91 -4.25 15.91
CA PHE A 316 2.80 -5.41 16.09
C PHE A 316 3.20 -5.63 17.54
N ILE A 317 3.41 -4.54 18.29
CA ILE A 317 3.71 -4.57 19.73
C ILE A 317 2.44 -4.84 20.55
N GLY A 318 1.25 -4.80 19.93
CA GLY A 318 -0.03 -5.03 20.60
C GLY A 318 -0.48 -3.87 21.49
N VAL A 319 0.07 -2.67 21.27
CA VAL A 319 -0.30 -1.44 21.99
C VAL A 319 -1.62 -0.88 21.46
N ALA A 320 -1.84 -1.01 20.14
CA ALA A 320 -3.04 -0.52 19.47
C ALA A 320 -3.70 -1.64 18.67
N THR A 321 -5.02 -1.68 18.70
CA THR A 321 -5.83 -2.46 17.77
C THR A 321 -5.69 -1.91 16.34
N PRO A 322 -6.03 -2.70 15.29
CA PRO A 322 -6.05 -2.20 13.92
C PRO A 322 -6.91 -0.95 13.72
N THR A 323 -8.00 -0.82 14.48
CA THR A 323 -8.92 0.31 14.42
C THR A 323 -8.31 1.56 15.05
N GLU A 324 -7.68 1.44 16.21
CA GLU A 324 -6.92 2.54 16.83
C GLU A 324 -5.73 2.94 15.96
N GLY A 325 -5.02 1.97 15.39
CA GLY A 325 -3.95 2.18 14.41
C GLY A 325 -4.43 2.94 13.18
N GLY A 326 -5.55 2.51 12.60
CA GLY A 326 -6.20 3.19 11.49
C GLY A 326 -6.59 4.63 11.83
N ALA A 327 -7.18 4.87 13.00
CA ALA A 327 -7.58 6.21 13.45
C ALA A 327 -6.36 7.15 13.64
N MET A 328 -5.27 6.65 14.23
CA MET A 328 -3.99 7.37 14.31
C MET A 328 -3.44 7.68 12.92
N GLY A 329 -3.50 6.70 12.01
CA GLY A 329 -3.13 6.85 10.60
C GLY A 329 -3.90 7.96 9.88
N ALA A 330 -5.24 7.88 9.92
CA ALA A 330 -6.14 8.86 9.33
C ALA A 330 -5.90 10.28 9.87
N THR A 331 -5.74 10.40 11.19
CA THR A 331 -5.45 11.69 11.85
C THR A 331 -4.09 12.23 11.41
N GLY A 332 -3.05 11.38 11.39
CA GLY A 332 -1.73 11.76 10.93
C GLY A 332 -1.68 12.19 9.47
N ALA A 333 -2.45 11.52 8.59
CA ALA A 333 -2.58 11.91 7.19
C ALA A 333 -3.24 13.30 7.04
N LEU A 334 -4.29 13.59 7.82
CA LEU A 334 -4.91 14.91 7.85
C LEU A 334 -3.93 15.99 8.32
N VAL A 335 -3.22 15.75 9.43
CA VAL A 335 -2.22 16.68 9.96
C VAL A 335 -1.12 16.95 8.94
N MET A 336 -0.63 15.91 8.24
CA MET A 336 0.37 16.08 7.18
C MET A 336 -0.17 16.87 5.99
N ALA A 337 -1.38 16.58 5.52
CA ALA A 337 -2.00 17.31 4.41
C ALA A 337 -2.24 18.79 4.76
N LEU A 338 -2.66 19.08 5.99
CA LEU A 338 -2.81 20.43 6.54
C LEU A 338 -1.47 21.16 6.63
N ALA A 339 -0.44 20.52 7.21
CA ALA A 339 0.89 21.12 7.36
C ALA A 339 1.53 21.48 6.02
N ARG A 340 1.22 20.72 4.96
CA ARG A 340 1.66 20.99 3.59
C ARG A 340 0.77 21.98 2.83
N LYS A 341 -0.32 22.47 3.43
CA LYS A 341 -1.34 23.32 2.79
C LYS A 341 -1.93 22.70 1.52
N ARG A 342 -2.09 21.38 1.52
CA ARG A 342 -2.66 20.60 0.41
C ARG A 342 -4.01 19.98 0.75
N LEU A 343 -4.59 20.34 1.90
CA LEU A 343 -5.94 19.95 2.28
C LEU A 343 -6.91 21.10 2.00
N ASP A 344 -7.91 20.85 1.15
CA ASP A 344 -9.06 21.72 0.96
C ASP A 344 -10.37 20.94 1.20
N TRP A 345 -11.49 21.66 1.28
CA TRP A 345 -12.80 21.05 1.55
C TRP A 345 -13.27 20.12 0.42
N SER A 346 -12.87 20.39 -0.82
CA SER A 346 -13.22 19.56 -1.98
C SER A 346 -12.50 18.21 -1.90
N LEU A 347 -11.20 18.23 -1.64
CA LEU A 347 -10.38 17.03 -1.45
C LEU A 347 -10.89 16.21 -0.27
N LEU A 348 -11.20 16.85 0.87
CA LEU A 348 -11.74 16.16 2.02
C LEU A 348 -13.08 15.48 1.71
N LYS A 349 -14.02 16.20 1.07
CA LYS A 349 -15.32 15.64 0.65
C LYS A 349 -15.16 14.47 -0.33
N GLN A 350 -14.26 14.61 -1.29
CA GLN A 350 -13.97 13.55 -2.27
C GLN A 350 -13.32 12.32 -1.62
N ALA A 351 -12.40 12.53 -0.67
CA ALA A 351 -11.77 11.45 0.09
C ALA A 351 -12.80 10.72 0.96
N MET A 352 -13.70 11.44 1.64
CA MET A 352 -14.79 10.84 2.41
C MET A 352 -15.76 10.05 1.52
N ASP A 353 -16.21 10.61 0.39
CA ASP A 353 -17.11 9.92 -0.54
C ASP A 353 -16.48 8.65 -1.13
N SER A 354 -15.20 8.72 -1.51
CA SER A 354 -14.46 7.56 -2.01
C SER A 354 -14.26 6.50 -0.92
N THR A 355 -13.96 6.94 0.31
CA THR A 355 -13.83 6.05 1.47
C THR A 355 -15.14 5.33 1.75
N ALA A 356 -16.27 6.05 1.76
CA ALA A 356 -17.58 5.48 1.99
C ALA A 356 -17.94 4.45 0.92
N LYS A 357 -17.70 4.77 -0.36
CA LYS A 357 -17.95 3.84 -1.48
C LYS A 357 -17.10 2.57 -1.38
N LEU A 358 -15.79 2.73 -1.19
CA LEU A 358 -14.86 1.60 -1.09
C LEU A 358 -15.16 0.72 0.13
N THR A 359 -15.43 1.34 1.28
CA THR A 359 -15.81 0.61 2.51
C THR A 359 -17.11 -0.15 2.31
N THR A 360 -18.12 0.48 1.68
CA THR A 360 -19.40 -0.19 1.39
C THR A 360 -19.21 -1.39 0.48
N PHE A 361 -18.39 -1.27 -0.58
CA PHE A 361 -18.11 -2.41 -1.46
C PHE A 361 -17.39 -3.54 -0.74
N VAL A 362 -16.43 -3.23 0.12
CA VAL A 362 -15.71 -4.23 0.90
C VAL A 362 -16.64 -4.94 1.89
N VAL A 363 -17.47 -4.19 2.61
CA VAL A 363 -18.41 -4.71 3.61
C VAL A 363 -19.52 -5.58 2.99
N PHE A 364 -19.88 -5.32 1.73
CA PHE A 364 -20.93 -6.07 1.04
C PHE A 364 -20.44 -7.40 0.44
N ILE A 365 -19.14 -7.54 0.23
CA ILE A 365 -18.47 -8.76 -0.23
C ILE A 365 -18.22 -9.65 0.99
#